data_AF-A0AAD8FKT5-F1
#
_entry.id   AF-A0AAD8FKT5-F1
#
_cell.length_a   1.000
_cell.length_b   1.000
_cell.length_c   1.000
_cell.angle_alpha   90.00
_cell.angle_beta   90.00
_cell.angle_gamma   90.00
#
_symmetry.space_group_name_H-M   'P 1'
#
loop_
_entity.id
_entity.type
_entity.pdbx_description
1 polymer ?
#
loop_
_entity_poly.entity_id
_entity_poly.type
_entity_poly.pdbx_seq_one_letter_code
_entity_poly.pdbx_strand_id
1 'polypeptide(L)'
;MAAFNVAVVVTNVILLTMFAAGHPSVFKRSLDDNKEATMAPPKSNLSQCRLQQTPCDVCGKPISVVITAKNVLQGSNFEIAASVTNEPQKPLLYFLERAANLVTGFKFTSTYFAGLGYFIDSINGIEGSIASKTFWHISSSGVALECGASSYVPEDGERILFNFTTYRDAGYE
;
A
#
# COMPACT_ATOMS: atom_id res chain seq x y z
N MET A 1 -42.88 8.75 -2.66
CA MET A 1 -42.32 7.39 -2.75
C MET A 1 -40.87 7.54 -3.15
N ALA A 2 -39.95 7.44 -2.18
CA ALA A 2 -38.52 7.62 -2.40
C ALA A 2 -37.89 6.24 -2.66
N ALA A 3 -37.32 6.06 -3.86
CA ALA A 3 -36.48 4.93 -4.19
C ALA A 3 -35.03 5.32 -3.87
N PHE A 4 -34.51 4.84 -2.75
CA PHE A 4 -33.08 4.85 -2.42
C PHE A 4 -32.79 3.53 -1.70
N ASN A 5 -31.62 2.95 -1.96
CA ASN A 5 -31.02 1.75 -1.34
C ASN A 5 -30.98 0.46 -2.18
N VAL A 6 -30.35 0.52 -3.35
CA VAL A 6 -29.71 -0.68 -3.95
C VAL A 6 -28.23 -0.44 -4.30
N ALA A 7 -27.78 0.81 -4.47
CA ALA A 7 -26.41 1.11 -4.88
C ALA A 7 -25.33 1.03 -3.77
N VAL A 8 -25.70 1.12 -2.49
CA VAL A 8 -24.72 1.24 -1.38
C VAL A 8 -24.18 -0.11 -0.90
N VAL A 9 -24.92 -1.20 -1.12
CA VAL A 9 -24.54 -2.54 -0.62
C VAL A 9 -23.56 -3.23 -1.57
N VAL A 10 -23.61 -2.93 -2.88
CA VAL A 10 -22.79 -3.60 -3.90
C VAL A 10 -21.32 -3.12 -3.87
N THR A 11 -21.08 -1.87 -3.50
CA THR A 11 -19.71 -1.29 -3.41
C THR A 11 -18.90 -1.91 -2.27
N ASN A 12 -19.53 -2.24 -1.14
CA ASN A 12 -18.82 -2.81 0.03
C ASN A 12 -18.41 -4.28 -0.15
N VAL A 13 -19.13 -5.07 -0.93
CA VAL A 13 -18.82 -6.50 -1.14
C VAL A 13 -17.71 -6.69 -2.18
N ILE A 14 -17.65 -5.82 -3.20
CA ILE A 14 -16.66 -5.96 -4.29
C ILE A 14 -15.28 -5.43 -3.89
N LEU A 15 -15.21 -4.37 -3.07
CA LEU A 15 -13.92 -3.89 -2.56
C LEU A 15 -13.23 -4.92 -1.65
N LEU A 16 -14.00 -5.72 -0.89
CA LEU A 16 -13.47 -6.82 -0.09
C LEU A 16 -12.77 -7.89 -0.95
N THR A 17 -13.19 -8.07 -2.21
CA THR A 17 -12.52 -9.00 -3.13
C THR A 17 -11.17 -8.48 -3.63
N MET A 18 -10.97 -7.16 -3.70
CA MET A 18 -9.63 -6.59 -3.98
C MET A 18 -8.66 -6.77 -2.81
N PHE A 19 -9.16 -6.75 -1.57
CA PHE A 19 -8.36 -7.09 -0.39
C PHE A 19 -8.15 -8.61 -0.24
N ALA A 20 -9.06 -9.44 -0.72
CA ALA A 20 -8.88 -10.90 -0.77
C ALA A 20 -7.85 -11.35 -1.83
N ALA A 21 -7.61 -10.53 -2.85
CA ALA A 21 -6.47 -10.70 -3.77
C ALA A 21 -5.15 -10.19 -3.18
N GLY A 22 -5.15 -9.54 -2.01
CA GLY A 22 -3.95 -9.31 -1.22
C GLY A 22 -3.38 -10.65 -0.79
N HIS A 23 -2.39 -11.13 -1.54
CA HIS A 23 -1.57 -12.32 -1.33
C HIS A 23 -2.32 -13.54 -0.74
N PRO A 24 -2.49 -14.68 -1.45
CA PRO A 24 -3.05 -15.91 -0.86
C PRO A 24 -2.33 -16.40 0.42
N SER A 25 -1.18 -15.83 0.76
CA SER A 25 -0.44 -15.99 2.02
C SER A 25 -1.15 -15.41 3.27
N VAL A 26 -1.92 -14.33 3.15
CA VAL A 26 -2.51 -13.64 4.32
C VAL A 26 -3.73 -14.39 4.84
N PHE A 27 -4.58 -14.93 3.95
CA PHE A 27 -5.79 -15.65 4.38
C PHE A 27 -5.48 -17.05 4.93
N LYS A 28 -4.41 -17.69 4.46
CA LYS A 28 -4.05 -19.06 4.87
C LYS A 28 -3.55 -19.14 6.31
N ARG A 29 -2.86 -18.10 6.80
CA ARG A 29 -2.31 -18.06 8.17
C ARG A 29 -3.39 -18.01 9.26
N SER A 30 -4.51 -17.34 8.99
CA SER A 30 -5.61 -17.17 9.95
C SER A 30 -6.34 -18.47 10.32
N LEU A 31 -6.34 -19.47 9.43
CA LEU A 31 -7.03 -20.75 9.68
C LEU A 31 -6.15 -21.78 10.41
N ASP A 32 -4.83 -21.64 10.33
CA ASP A 32 -3.87 -22.59 10.91
C ASP A 32 -3.50 -22.26 12.37
N ASP A 33 -3.67 -21.00 12.81
CA ASP A 33 -3.23 -20.52 14.13
C ASP A 33 -4.13 -20.92 15.32
N ASN A 34 -5.17 -21.76 15.11
CA ASN A 34 -6.07 -22.23 16.17
C ASN A 34 -5.64 -23.56 16.85
N LYS A 35 -4.37 -23.96 16.73
CA LYS A 35 -3.85 -25.13 17.46
C LYS A 35 -2.63 -24.78 18.32
N GLU A 36 -2.97 -24.57 19.59
CA GLU A 36 -2.26 -25.03 20.80
C GLU A 36 -0.81 -24.57 21.04
N ALA A 37 -0.66 -23.80 22.12
CA ALA A 37 0.56 -23.18 22.59
C ALA A 37 1.60 -24.20 23.10
N THR A 38 2.87 -24.00 22.74
CA THR A 38 3.99 -24.43 23.58
C THR A 38 5.20 -23.51 23.37
N MET A 39 5.80 -23.08 24.48
CA MET A 39 6.83 -22.04 24.57
C MET A 39 8.14 -22.44 23.87
N ALA A 40 8.50 -21.69 22.82
CA ALA A 40 9.87 -21.49 22.35
C ALA A 40 10.07 -19.98 22.08
N PRO A 41 11.26 -19.40 22.30
CA PRO A 41 11.48 -17.98 22.04
C PRO A 41 11.31 -17.72 20.53
N PRO A 42 10.43 -16.79 20.11
CA PRO A 42 10.15 -16.63 18.69
C PRO A 42 11.36 -16.01 18.01
N LYS A 43 11.95 -16.76 17.08
CA LYS A 43 12.89 -16.23 16.08
C LYS A 43 12.18 -15.13 15.30
N SER A 44 12.88 -14.02 15.07
CA SER A 44 12.38 -12.78 14.48
C SER A 44 11.81 -12.96 13.06
N ASN A 45 10.55 -13.37 12.97
CA ASN A 45 9.71 -13.16 11.79
C ASN A 45 8.83 -11.94 12.08
N LEU A 46 9.44 -10.75 12.01
CA LEU A 46 8.67 -9.51 12.01
C LEU A 46 7.97 -9.44 10.65
N SER A 47 6.63 -9.52 10.65
CA SER A 47 5.85 -9.21 9.45
C SER A 47 6.26 -7.82 8.96
N GLN A 48 6.45 -7.67 7.65
CA GLN A 48 6.72 -6.38 7.00
C GLN A 48 5.71 -5.30 7.44
N CYS A 49 4.54 -5.76 7.81
CA CYS A 49 3.40 -5.00 8.26
C CYS A 49 3.39 -4.89 9.77
N ARG A 50 3.70 -3.71 10.29
CA ARG A 50 3.60 -3.41 11.72
C ARG A 50 2.17 -2.95 12.02
N LEU A 51 1.30 -3.90 12.38
CA LEU A 51 -0.07 -3.59 12.85
C LEU A 51 -0.08 -2.91 14.23
N GLN A 52 0.96 -3.14 15.03
CA GLN A 52 1.23 -2.40 16.27
C GLN A 52 2.32 -1.36 16.02
N GLN A 53 1.89 -0.12 15.78
CA GLN A 53 2.78 1.03 15.86
C GLN A 53 3.05 1.30 17.34
N THR A 54 4.24 0.94 17.82
CA THR A 54 4.78 1.59 19.03
C THR A 54 4.89 3.09 18.75
N PRO A 55 4.54 3.99 19.69
CA PRO A 55 4.56 5.42 19.44
C PRO A 55 5.98 5.86 19.03
N CYS A 56 6.14 6.31 17.78
CA CYS A 56 7.36 6.94 17.33
C CYS A 56 7.08 8.37 16.94
N ASP A 57 6.97 9.23 17.95
CA ASP A 57 7.20 10.66 17.75
C ASP A 57 8.70 10.96 17.58
N VAL A 58 9.61 10.02 17.94
CA VAL A 58 11.08 10.17 17.78
C VAL A 58 11.90 8.84 17.69
N CYS A 59 11.30 7.67 17.39
CA CYS A 59 12.12 6.44 17.38
C CYS A 59 13.08 6.41 16.18
N GLY A 60 14.37 6.33 16.45
CA GLY A 60 15.38 6.03 15.42
C GLY A 60 16.01 7.26 14.76
N LYS A 61 17.09 7.02 14.03
CA LYS A 61 17.72 8.06 13.21
C LYS A 61 16.76 8.45 12.10
N PRO A 62 16.75 9.74 11.67
CA PRO A 62 16.02 10.14 10.48
C PRO A 62 16.38 9.25 9.29
N ILE A 63 15.38 8.94 8.46
CA ILE A 63 15.54 8.08 7.30
C ILE A 63 15.33 8.88 6.02
N SER A 64 15.91 8.37 4.93
CA SER A 64 15.77 8.89 3.59
C SER A 64 15.22 7.82 2.66
N VAL A 65 14.14 8.12 1.95
CA VAL A 65 13.43 7.18 1.09
C VAL A 65 13.29 7.78 -0.30
N VAL A 66 13.51 6.97 -1.33
CA VAL A 66 13.22 7.35 -2.72
C VAL A 66 11.90 6.70 -3.12
N ILE A 67 10.92 7.51 -3.50
CA ILE A 67 9.62 7.03 -3.99
C ILE A 67 9.55 7.29 -5.48
N THR A 68 9.35 6.24 -6.26
CA THR A 68 9.14 6.31 -7.71
C THR A 68 7.72 5.93 -8.04
N ALA A 69 7.04 6.73 -8.87
CA ALA A 69 5.78 6.38 -9.50
C ALA A 69 5.98 6.21 -11.01
N LYS A 70 5.53 5.07 -11.53
CA LYS A 70 5.72 4.67 -12.92
C LYS A 70 4.41 4.24 -13.55
N ASN A 71 4.16 4.74 -14.75
CA ASN A 71 3.05 4.31 -15.58
C ASN A 71 3.53 4.14 -17.03
N VAL A 72 3.24 2.97 -17.58
CA VAL A 72 3.48 2.62 -19.00
C VAL A 72 2.23 2.04 -19.67
N LEU A 73 1.09 2.00 -18.96
CA LEU A 73 -0.11 1.30 -19.41
C LEU A 73 -1.20 2.25 -19.93
N GLN A 74 -1.37 3.41 -19.30
CA GLN A 74 -2.54 4.27 -19.56
C GLN A 74 -2.14 5.72 -19.82
N GLY A 75 -2.64 6.30 -20.90
CA GLY A 75 -2.33 7.69 -21.27
C GLY A 75 -0.85 7.85 -21.65
N SER A 76 -0.25 8.97 -21.25
CA SER A 76 1.17 9.23 -21.50
C SER A 76 2.05 8.50 -20.50
N ASN A 77 3.09 7.84 -21.01
CA ASN A 77 4.10 7.19 -20.16
C ASN A 77 4.80 8.22 -19.28
N PHE A 78 5.00 7.87 -18.02
CA PHE A 78 5.82 8.67 -17.12
C PHE A 78 6.54 7.81 -16.09
N GLU A 79 7.65 8.34 -15.62
CA GLU A 79 8.37 7.88 -14.45
C GLU A 79 8.81 9.12 -13.68
N ILE A 80 8.31 9.27 -12.45
CA ILE A 80 8.60 10.41 -11.59
C ILE A 80 9.13 9.89 -10.26
N ALA A 81 10.17 10.53 -9.73
CA ALA A 81 10.80 10.14 -8.48
C ALA A 81 10.93 11.32 -7.54
N ALA A 82 10.70 11.08 -6.25
CA ALA A 82 10.92 12.03 -5.18
C ALA A 82 11.90 11.42 -4.15
N SER A 83 12.93 12.17 -3.81
CA SER A 83 13.84 11.84 -2.72
C SER A 83 13.39 12.59 -1.46
N VAL A 84 12.77 11.86 -0.53
CA VAL A 84 12.32 12.38 0.76
C VAL A 84 13.40 12.07 1.78
N THR A 85 14.11 13.08 2.27
CA THR A 85 15.33 12.88 3.09
C THR A 85 15.18 13.45 4.49
N ASN A 86 15.89 12.84 5.44
CA ASN A 86 15.98 13.31 6.83
C ASN A 86 14.62 13.46 7.53
N GLU A 87 13.73 12.48 7.32
CA GLU A 87 12.40 12.44 7.93
C GLU A 87 12.34 11.44 9.09
N PRO A 88 11.44 11.62 10.07
CA PRO A 88 11.22 10.62 11.11
C PRO A 88 10.70 9.30 10.51
N GLN A 89 11.00 8.19 11.19
CA GLN A 89 10.47 6.88 10.83
C GLN A 89 8.94 6.86 10.99
N LYS A 90 8.23 6.97 9.86
CA LYS A 90 6.76 7.04 9.78
C LYS A 90 6.24 6.09 8.70
N PRO A 91 4.94 5.78 8.68
CA PRO A 91 4.35 4.97 7.62
C PRO A 91 4.57 5.57 6.24
N LEU A 92 4.63 4.74 5.21
CA LEU A 92 4.88 5.13 3.82
C LEU A 92 3.95 6.24 3.33
N LEU A 93 2.69 6.26 3.80
CA LEU A 93 1.73 7.33 3.49
C LEU A 93 2.29 8.74 3.81
N TYR A 94 2.99 8.89 4.94
CA TYR A 94 3.65 10.14 5.29
C TYR A 94 4.68 10.54 4.23
N PHE A 95 5.49 9.60 3.75
CA PHE A 95 6.48 9.85 2.72
C PHE A 95 5.84 10.21 1.37
N LEU A 96 4.68 9.63 1.02
CA LEU A 96 3.89 10.05 -0.15
C LEU A 96 3.43 11.50 -0.03
N GLU A 97 2.94 11.92 1.15
CA GLU A 97 2.55 13.32 1.40
C GLU A 97 3.73 14.27 1.24
N ARG A 98 4.92 13.89 1.71
CA ARG A 98 6.15 14.68 1.52
C ARG A 98 6.56 14.72 0.05
N ALA A 99 6.57 13.58 -0.65
CA ALA A 99 6.87 13.50 -2.07
C ALA A 99 5.96 14.42 -2.90
N ALA A 100 4.67 14.48 -2.55
CA ALA A 100 3.70 15.33 -3.24
C ALA A 100 3.92 16.83 -3.05
N ASN A 101 4.63 17.23 -2.00
CA ASN A 101 5.03 18.61 -1.75
C ASN A 101 6.38 18.97 -2.39
N LEU A 102 7.24 17.97 -2.64
CA LEU A 102 8.59 18.18 -3.17
C LEU A 102 8.64 18.21 -4.71
N VAL A 103 7.86 17.36 -5.37
CA VAL A 103 7.95 17.16 -6.82
C VAL A 103 6.65 17.55 -7.51
N THR A 104 6.73 18.54 -8.40
CA THR A 104 5.63 18.90 -9.29
C THR A 104 5.25 17.70 -10.17
N GLY A 105 3.98 17.32 -10.18
CA GLY A 105 3.49 16.13 -10.89
C GLY A 105 3.39 14.87 -10.02
N PHE A 106 4.04 14.82 -8.85
CA PHE A 106 3.83 13.73 -7.90
C PHE A 106 2.58 13.98 -7.04
N LYS A 107 1.41 14.10 -7.65
CA LYS A 107 0.15 14.28 -6.90
C LYS A 107 -0.58 12.96 -6.80
N PHE A 108 -1.10 12.61 -5.62
CA PHE A 108 -1.85 11.38 -5.42
C PHE A 108 -3.20 11.66 -4.79
N THR A 109 -4.15 10.75 -4.99
CA THR A 109 -5.40 10.69 -4.25
C THR A 109 -5.51 9.36 -3.52
N SER A 110 -6.31 9.34 -2.46
CA SER A 110 -6.47 8.14 -1.63
C SER A 110 -7.83 8.09 -0.98
N THR A 111 -8.32 6.87 -0.77
CA THR A 111 -9.58 6.57 -0.10
C THR A 111 -9.30 5.83 1.20
N TYR A 112 -9.92 6.27 2.29
CA TYR A 112 -9.80 5.61 3.59
C TYR A 112 -10.79 4.46 3.72
N PHE A 113 -10.29 3.30 4.13
CA PHE A 113 -11.09 2.13 4.48
C PHE A 113 -10.89 1.77 5.95
N ALA A 114 -11.99 1.71 6.70
CA ALA A 114 -11.95 1.35 8.12
C ALA A 114 -11.29 -0.02 8.33
N GLY A 115 -10.32 -0.09 9.22
CA GLY A 115 -9.56 -1.31 9.52
C GLY A 115 -8.42 -1.66 8.54
N LEU A 116 -8.31 -0.97 7.40
CA LEU A 116 -7.30 -1.24 6.36
C LEU A 116 -6.38 -0.03 6.09
N GLY A 117 -6.88 1.18 6.35
CA GLY A 117 -6.15 2.43 6.13
C GLY A 117 -6.43 3.06 4.77
N TYR A 118 -5.53 3.93 4.33
CA TYR A 118 -5.60 4.61 3.04
C TYR A 118 -5.11 3.72 1.90
N PHE A 119 -5.97 3.54 0.91
CA PHE A 119 -5.65 2.96 -0.38
C PHE A 119 -5.30 4.08 -1.37
N ILE A 120 -4.27 3.89 -2.18
CA ILE A 120 -3.82 4.91 -3.15
C ILE A 120 -4.60 4.73 -4.46
N ASP A 121 -5.53 5.64 -4.73
CA ASP A 121 -6.43 5.55 -5.89
C ASP A 121 -5.72 5.98 -7.17
N SER A 122 -4.99 7.10 -7.11
CA SER A 122 -4.32 7.69 -8.27
C SER A 122 -2.96 8.28 -7.94
N ILE A 123 -2.07 8.31 -8.93
CA ILE A 123 -0.84 9.12 -8.91
C ILE A 123 -0.71 9.81 -10.26
N ASN A 124 -0.39 11.10 -10.24
CA ASN A 124 -0.29 11.98 -11.40
C ASN A 124 -1.54 11.92 -12.31
N GLY A 125 -2.73 11.84 -11.69
CA GLY A 125 -4.02 11.79 -12.39
C GLY A 125 -4.37 10.46 -13.04
N ILE A 126 -3.53 9.42 -12.93
CA ILE A 126 -3.85 8.07 -13.40
C ILE A 126 -4.45 7.26 -12.26
N GLU A 127 -5.73 6.94 -12.39
CA GLU A 127 -6.53 6.23 -11.40
C GLU A 127 -6.62 4.73 -11.71
N GLY A 128 -6.61 3.91 -10.65
CA GLY A 128 -6.95 2.49 -10.75
C GLY A 128 -8.41 2.27 -11.15
N SER A 129 -8.70 1.10 -11.73
CA SER A 129 -10.04 0.75 -12.18
C SER A 129 -10.32 -0.72 -11.92
N ILE A 130 -11.44 -1.00 -11.25
CA ILE A 130 -11.96 -2.36 -11.06
C ILE A 130 -12.34 -2.96 -12.42
N ALA A 131 -13.00 -2.18 -13.28
CA ALA A 131 -13.46 -2.65 -14.59
C ALA A 131 -12.29 -3.01 -15.51
N SER A 132 -11.21 -2.22 -15.46
CA SER A 132 -9.99 -2.46 -16.25
C SER A 132 -8.96 -3.33 -15.51
N LYS A 133 -9.24 -3.72 -14.27
CA LYS A 133 -8.34 -4.46 -13.38
C LYS A 133 -6.97 -3.81 -13.23
N THR A 134 -6.94 -2.48 -13.14
CA THR A 134 -5.72 -1.67 -12.99
C THR A 134 -5.62 -1.07 -11.60
N PHE A 135 -4.40 -0.93 -11.08
CA PHE A 135 -4.13 -0.37 -9.76
C PHE A 135 -2.66 0.06 -9.61
N TRP A 136 -2.35 0.77 -8.53
CA TRP A 136 -1.00 1.12 -8.13
C TRP A 136 -0.38 0.04 -7.25
N HIS A 137 0.47 -0.79 -7.83
CA HIS A 137 1.19 -1.84 -7.13
C HIS A 137 2.41 -1.28 -6.40
N ILE A 138 2.59 -1.63 -5.13
CA ILE A 138 3.67 -1.13 -4.29
C ILE A 138 4.71 -2.22 -4.11
N SER A 139 5.97 -1.89 -4.36
CA SER A 139 7.09 -2.81 -4.19
C SER A 139 8.34 -2.11 -3.68
N SER A 140 9.21 -2.87 -3.04
CA SER A 140 10.55 -2.46 -2.66
C SER A 140 11.55 -3.40 -3.29
N SER A 141 12.52 -2.86 -4.04
CA SER A 141 13.54 -3.66 -4.72
C SER A 141 12.98 -4.82 -5.57
N GLY A 142 11.81 -4.63 -6.18
CA GLY A 142 11.13 -5.63 -7.01
C GLY A 142 10.28 -6.64 -6.24
N VAL A 143 10.27 -6.59 -4.90
CA VAL A 143 9.43 -7.44 -4.05
C VAL A 143 8.16 -6.68 -3.66
N ALA A 144 6.99 -7.28 -3.91
CA ALA A 144 5.70 -6.71 -3.53
C ALA A 144 5.62 -6.51 -2.01
N LEU A 145 5.05 -5.39 -1.56
CA LEU A 145 4.81 -5.20 -0.13
C LEU A 145 3.61 -6.04 0.34
N GLU A 146 3.70 -6.61 1.54
CA GLU A 146 2.63 -7.40 2.15
C GLU A 146 1.46 -6.56 2.71
N CYS A 147 1.59 -5.23 2.73
CA CYS A 147 0.57 -4.29 3.21
C CYS A 147 0.62 -2.95 2.50
N GLY A 148 -0.44 -2.16 2.70
CA GLY A 148 -0.59 -0.82 2.14
C GLY A 148 0.25 0.25 2.83
N ALA A 149 0.23 1.44 2.22
CA ALA A 149 1.04 2.59 2.63
C ALA A 149 0.77 3.09 4.06
N SER A 150 -0.39 2.77 4.65
CA SER A 150 -0.73 3.15 6.03
C SER A 150 -0.05 2.30 7.09
N SER A 151 0.39 1.09 6.75
CA SER A 151 0.97 0.13 7.71
C SER A 151 2.45 -0.14 7.48
N TYR A 152 2.91 0.01 6.23
CA TYR A 152 4.32 -0.17 5.90
C TYR A 152 5.17 0.99 6.42
N VAL A 153 6.28 0.69 7.11
CA VAL A 153 7.27 1.70 7.56
C VAL A 153 8.57 1.42 6.81
N PRO A 154 9.00 2.32 5.90
CA PRO A 154 10.22 2.13 5.14
C PRO A 154 11.50 2.16 5.99
N GLU A 155 12.57 1.57 5.46
CA GLU A 155 13.93 1.65 6.00
C GLU A 155 14.74 2.82 5.40
N ASP A 156 15.85 3.17 6.05
CA ASP A 156 16.76 4.19 5.53
C ASP A 156 17.44 3.74 4.22
N GLY A 157 17.46 4.63 3.24
CA GLY A 157 17.98 4.37 1.90
C GLY A 157 17.04 3.55 1.00
N GLU A 158 15.85 3.19 1.48
CA GLU A 158 14.94 2.32 0.74
C GLU A 158 14.39 3.00 -0.52
N ARG A 159 14.14 2.18 -1.55
CA ARG A 159 13.57 2.59 -2.84
C ARG A 159 12.22 1.92 -3.04
N ILE A 160 11.16 2.71 -2.94
CA ILE A 160 9.78 2.24 -3.11
C ILE A 160 9.28 2.59 -4.50
N LEU A 161 8.74 1.58 -5.19
CA LEU A 161 8.12 1.72 -6.49
C LEU A 161 6.60 1.57 -6.39
N PHE A 162 5.89 2.60 -6.82
CA PHE A 162 4.49 2.58 -7.20
C PHE A 162 4.41 2.35 -8.71
N ASN A 163 4.05 1.13 -9.13
CA ASN A 163 3.90 0.79 -10.53
C ASN A 163 2.42 0.69 -10.90
N PHE A 164 1.96 1.48 -11.87
CA PHE A 164 0.62 1.33 -12.41
C PHE A 164 0.57 0.08 -13.29
N THR A 165 -0.21 -0.90 -12.87
CA THR A 165 -0.20 -2.25 -13.43
C THR A 165 -1.60 -2.85 -13.51
N THR A 166 -1.72 -4.00 -14.17
CA THR A 166 -2.92 -4.84 -14.12
C THR A 166 -2.80 -5.93 -13.06
N TYR A 167 -3.93 -6.55 -12.66
CA TYR A 167 -3.93 -7.69 -11.73
C TYR A 167 -3.12 -8.87 -12.27
N ARG A 168 -3.31 -9.22 -13.54
CA ARG A 168 -2.57 -10.28 -14.23
C ARG A 168 -1.07 -10.03 -14.20
N ASP A 169 -0.63 -8.83 -14.59
CA ASP A 169 0.80 -8.52 -14.69
C ASP A 169 1.47 -8.43 -13.30
N ALA A 170 0.68 -8.25 -12.24
CA ALA A 170 1.11 -8.33 -10.86
C ALA A 170 0.93 -9.72 -10.22
N GLY A 171 0.45 -10.72 -10.96
CA GLY A 171 0.36 -12.12 -10.51
C GLY A 171 -0.87 -12.45 -9.65
N TYR A 172 -1.93 -11.65 -9.73
CA TYR A 172 -3.18 -11.88 -8.99
C TYR A 172 -4.27 -12.62 -9.80
N GLU A 173 -3.99 -12.93 -11.08
CA GLU A 173 -4.88 -13.67 -11.99
C GLU A 173 -4.12 -14.67 -12.85
#